data_AF-A0A7S3HEH2-F1
#
_entry.id   AF-A0A7S3HEH2-F1
#
_cell.length_a   1.000
_cell.length_b   1.000
_cell.length_c   1.000
_cell.angle_alpha   90.00
_cell.angle_beta   90.00
_cell.angle_gamma   90.00
#
_symmetry.space_group_name_H-M   'P 1'
#
loop_
_entity.id
_entity.type
_entity.pdbx_description
1 polymer ?
#
loop_
_entity_poly.entity_id
_entity_poly.type
_entity_poly.pdbx_seq_one_letter_code
_entity_poly.pdbx_strand_id
1 'polypeptide(L)'
;ERTLLFNFHGRLPVNHGYYENVTVRRALTELAHLPNVSIGGFIEEYFEVMGKSHFCIVPEGTSSWTNHLYESFFAGCIPLIVSDRFVLPFQDLIEWSQVSIRWPQNEV
;
A
#
# COMPACT_ATOMS: atom_id res chain seq x y z
N GLU A 1 -7.97 -1.71 18.56
CA GLU A 1 -8.96 -1.02 17.72
C GLU A 1 -8.23 -0.35 16.57
N ARG A 2 -8.79 -0.33 15.35
CA ARG A 2 -8.18 0.33 14.19
C ARG A 2 -8.53 1.81 14.21
N THR A 3 -7.52 2.67 14.22
CA THR A 3 -7.66 4.13 14.35
C THR A 3 -7.27 4.87 13.07
N LEU A 4 -6.48 4.24 12.21
CA LEU A 4 -6.04 4.79 10.93
C LEU A 4 -6.93 4.27 9.80
N LEU A 5 -7.30 5.15 8.88
CA LEU A 5 -8.01 4.78 7.67
C LEU A 5 -7.08 3.98 6.75
N PHE A 6 -5.92 4.53 6.41
CA PHE A 6 -4.94 3.81 5.61
C PHE A 6 -3.49 4.20 5.93
N ASN A 7 -2.57 3.32 5.55
CA ASN A 7 -1.14 3.59 5.64
C ASN A 7 -0.36 3.20 4.38
N PHE A 8 0.81 3.82 4.25
CA PHE A 8 1.87 3.38 3.34
C PHE A 8 3.24 3.78 3.90
N HIS A 9 4.10 2.81 4.21
CA HIS A 9 5.46 3.08 4.66
C HIS A 9 6.46 2.33 3.78
N GLY A 10 7.24 3.09 3.01
CA GLY A 10 8.20 2.49 2.09
C GLY A 10 9.00 3.52 1.31
N ARG A 11 9.54 3.11 0.17
CA ARG A 11 10.30 4.02 -0.70
C ARG A 11 9.38 5.06 -1.32
N LEU A 12 9.56 6.32 -0.98
CA LEU A 12 8.87 7.46 -1.59
C LEU A 12 9.80 8.18 -2.58
N PRO A 13 9.26 9.01 -3.50
CA PRO A 13 10.07 9.79 -4.44
C PRO A 13 11.18 10.60 -3.74
N VAL A 14 10.85 11.18 -2.57
CA VAL A 14 11.78 11.95 -1.73
C VAL A 14 12.99 11.15 -1.23
N ASN A 15 12.91 9.82 -1.20
CA ASN A 15 13.91 8.94 -0.59
C ASN A 15 14.56 7.97 -1.60
N HIS A 16 14.13 7.94 -2.87
CA HIS A 16 14.65 7.01 -3.86
C HIS A 16 14.33 7.41 -5.31
N GLY A 17 15.36 7.74 -6.10
CA GLY A 17 15.23 8.30 -7.46
C GLY A 17 14.42 7.48 -8.47
N TYR A 18 14.41 6.15 -8.35
CA TYR A 18 13.56 5.29 -9.20
C TYR A 18 12.06 5.66 -9.14
N TYR A 19 11.58 6.19 -8.01
CA TYR A 19 10.18 6.53 -7.80
C TYR A 19 9.85 8.00 -8.09
N GLU A 20 10.80 8.82 -8.51
CA GLU A 20 10.58 10.23 -8.87
C GLU A 20 9.49 10.41 -9.93
N ASN A 21 9.44 9.50 -10.90
CA ASN A 21 8.47 9.51 -11.99
C ASN A 21 7.25 8.60 -11.74
N VAL A 22 7.07 8.08 -10.52
CA VAL A 22 5.95 7.18 -10.19
C VAL A 22 4.81 7.99 -9.59
N THR A 23 3.79 8.26 -10.42
CA THR A 23 2.63 9.10 -10.08
C THR A 23 1.96 8.69 -8.77
N VAL A 24 1.72 7.39 -8.57
CA VAL A 24 1.04 6.87 -7.38
C VAL A 24 1.77 7.27 -6.10
N ARG A 25 3.10 7.10 -6.03
CA ARG A 25 3.84 7.37 -4.78
C ARG A 25 3.97 8.86 -4.50
N ARG A 26 3.94 9.71 -5.53
CA ARG A 26 3.80 11.16 -5.35
C ARG A 26 2.43 11.50 -4.78
N ALA A 27 1.36 10.98 -5.36
CA ALA A 27 0.00 11.18 -4.86
C ALA A 27 -0.15 10.72 -3.40
N LEU A 28 0.44 9.58 -3.01
CA LEU A 28 0.48 9.14 -1.62
C LEU A 28 1.14 10.18 -0.70
N THR A 29 2.25 10.79 -1.12
CA THR A 29 2.92 11.82 -0.31
C THR A 29 2.01 13.03 -0.08
N GLU A 30 1.20 13.40 -1.07
CA GLU A 30 0.22 14.49 -0.96
C GLU A 30 -0.89 14.15 0.03
N LEU A 31 -1.24 12.87 0.21
CA LEU A 31 -2.27 12.44 1.17
C LEU A 31 -1.78 12.39 2.63
N ALA A 32 -0.49 12.54 2.90
CA ALA A 32 0.09 12.37 4.24
C ALA A 32 -0.43 13.38 5.28
N HIS A 33 -1.01 14.50 4.85
CA HIS A 33 -1.59 15.52 5.74
C HIS A 33 -3.03 15.20 6.18
N LEU A 34 -3.68 14.20 5.59
CA LEU A 34 -5.06 13.86 5.90
C LEU A 34 -5.16 13.27 7.32
N PRO A 35 -6.27 13.52 8.03
CA PRO A 35 -6.49 12.92 9.34
C PRO A 35 -6.58 11.39 9.22
N ASN A 36 -6.10 10.70 10.24
CA ASN A 36 -6.15 9.23 10.36
C ASN A 36 -5.39 8.50 9.23
N VAL A 37 -4.37 9.13 8.66
CA VAL A 37 -3.50 8.54 7.63
C VAL A 37 -2.07 8.51 8.16
N SER A 38 -1.33 7.44 7.83
CA SER A 38 0.10 7.34 8.13
C SER A 38 0.87 6.99 6.87
N ILE A 39 1.58 7.96 6.31
CA ILE A 39 2.38 7.79 5.10
C ILE A 39 3.79 8.28 5.35
N GLY A 40 4.79 7.51 4.94
CA GLY A 40 6.16 7.94 5.07
C GLY A 40 7.19 6.95 4.55
N GLY A 41 8.43 7.21 4.94
CA GLY A 41 9.54 6.28 4.78
C GLY A 41 9.45 5.10 5.74
N PHE A 42 10.58 4.42 5.90
CA PHE A 42 10.74 3.35 6.88
C PHE A 42 10.64 3.89 8.31
N ILE A 43 9.90 3.18 9.17
CA ILE A 43 9.69 3.50 10.59
C ILE A 43 9.86 2.24 11.43
N GLU A 44 10.14 2.38 12.74
CA GLU A 44 10.29 1.24 13.65
C GLU A 44 8.94 0.58 13.96
N GLU A 45 7.88 1.37 14.05
CA GLU A 45 6.52 0.95 14.42
C GLU A 45 5.70 0.41 13.22
N TYR A 46 6.37 -0.06 12.17
CA TYR A 46 5.73 -0.44 10.89
C TYR A 46 4.52 -1.36 11.06
N PHE A 47 4.70 -2.50 11.72
CA PHE A 47 3.60 -3.46 11.93
C PHE A 47 2.53 -2.96 12.91
N GLU A 48 2.89 -2.07 13.84
CA GLU A 48 1.92 -1.44 14.73
C GLU A 48 1.01 -0.47 13.95
N VAL A 49 1.59 0.34 13.08
CA VAL A 49 0.86 1.25 12.17
C VAL A 49 -0.06 0.45 11.24
N MET A 50 0.43 -0.64 10.65
CA MET A 50 -0.41 -1.53 9.84
C MET A 50 -1.54 -2.16 10.67
N GLY A 51 -1.22 -2.62 11.88
CA GLY A 51 -2.19 -3.19 12.83
C GLY A 51 -3.25 -2.19 13.34
N LYS A 52 -2.96 -0.89 13.24
CA LYS A 52 -3.91 0.20 13.52
C LYS A 52 -4.70 0.67 12.30
N SER A 53 -4.36 0.22 11.08
CA SER A 53 -4.93 0.72 9.82
C SER A 53 -6.03 -0.18 9.27
N HIS A 54 -7.13 0.39 8.76
CA HIS A 54 -8.13 -0.39 8.02
C HIS A 54 -7.58 -0.89 6.68
N PHE A 55 -6.91 0.00 5.94
CA PHE A 55 -6.36 -0.31 4.62
C PHE A 55 -4.83 -0.15 4.57
N CYS A 56 -4.18 -1.01 3.80
CA CYS A 56 -2.74 -0.97 3.57
C CYS A 56 -2.53 -0.79 2.07
N ILE A 57 -1.92 0.31 1.68
CA ILE A 57 -1.74 0.61 0.26
C ILE A 57 -0.61 -0.26 -0.28
N VAL A 58 -0.90 -0.91 -1.40
CA VAL A 58 -0.01 -1.82 -2.11
C VAL A 58 0.21 -1.23 -3.51
N PRO A 59 1.07 -0.21 -3.65
CA PRO A 59 1.40 0.33 -4.96
C PRO A 59 2.35 -0.59 -5.70
N GLU A 60 2.49 -0.38 -7.01
CA GLU A 60 3.49 -1.07 -7.81
C GLU A 60 4.92 -0.88 -7.23
N GLY A 61 5.66 -1.98 -7.15
CA GLY A 61 7.06 -2.02 -6.71
C GLY A 61 8.04 -2.20 -7.88
N THR A 62 9.32 -2.29 -7.55
CA THR A 62 10.40 -2.61 -8.51
C THR A 62 10.49 -4.10 -8.86
N SER A 63 9.74 -4.95 -8.15
CA SER A 63 9.69 -6.40 -8.34
C SER A 63 8.24 -6.85 -8.50
N SER A 64 8.04 -8.00 -9.17
CA SER A 64 6.73 -8.59 -9.42
C SER A 64 5.95 -8.97 -8.16
N TRP A 65 6.60 -8.91 -7.00
CA TRP A 65 6.03 -9.23 -5.69
C TRP A 65 6.44 -8.10 -4.73
N THR A 66 5.48 -7.26 -4.35
CA THR A 66 5.70 -6.29 -3.29
C THR A 66 5.36 -6.92 -1.94
N ASN A 67 6.26 -6.79 -0.97
CA ASN A 67 6.06 -7.35 0.38
C ASN A 67 4.80 -6.80 1.07
N HIS A 68 4.38 -5.59 0.71
CA HIS A 68 3.24 -4.90 1.32
C HIS A 68 1.95 -5.71 1.23
N LEU A 69 1.77 -6.51 0.15
CA LEU A 69 0.59 -7.38 0.00
C LEU A 69 0.54 -8.46 1.07
N TYR A 70 1.68 -9.09 1.36
CA TYR A 70 1.74 -10.17 2.33
C TYR A 70 1.71 -9.62 3.76
N GLU A 71 2.44 -8.54 3.99
CA GLU A 71 2.48 -7.84 5.28
C GLU A 71 1.09 -7.33 5.69
N SER A 72 0.25 -6.88 4.75
CA SER A 72 -1.12 -6.47 5.05
C SER A 72 -1.96 -7.63 5.60
N PHE A 73 -1.79 -8.84 5.05
CA PHE A 73 -2.48 -10.02 5.61
C PHE A 73 -1.98 -10.37 7.00
N PHE A 74 -0.66 -10.33 7.24
CA PHE A 74 -0.09 -10.57 8.58
C PHE A 74 -0.60 -9.56 9.62
N ALA A 75 -0.77 -8.30 9.23
CA ALA A 75 -1.30 -7.24 10.09
C ALA A 75 -2.85 -7.20 10.17
N GLY A 76 -3.54 -8.08 9.43
CA GLY A 76 -5.01 -8.10 9.31
C GLY A 76 -5.61 -6.85 8.65
N CYS A 77 -4.81 -6.15 7.86
CA CYS A 77 -5.12 -4.91 7.17
C CYS A 77 -5.62 -5.21 5.75
N ILE A 78 -6.68 -4.54 5.30
CA ILE A 78 -7.26 -4.80 3.98
C ILE A 78 -6.30 -4.24 2.90
N PRO A 79 -5.78 -5.05 1.97
CA PRO A 79 -4.92 -4.57 0.90
C PRO A 79 -5.70 -3.65 -0.05
N LEU A 80 -5.20 -2.44 -0.26
CA LEU A 80 -5.63 -1.54 -1.34
C LEU A 80 -4.55 -1.57 -2.44
N ILE A 81 -4.78 -2.40 -3.45
CA ILE A 81 -3.84 -2.62 -4.54
C ILE A 81 -4.00 -1.52 -5.58
N VAL A 82 -2.95 -0.73 -5.78
CA VAL A 82 -2.90 0.38 -6.75
C VAL A 82 -1.86 0.04 -7.80
N SER A 83 -2.24 -0.84 -8.74
CA SER A 83 -1.38 -1.25 -9.85
C SER A 83 -2.17 -1.99 -10.93
N ASP A 84 -1.95 -1.60 -12.18
CA ASP A 84 -2.54 -2.25 -13.35
C ASP A 84 -1.78 -3.52 -13.74
N ARG A 85 -0.50 -3.59 -13.39
CA ARG A 85 0.41 -4.69 -13.78
C ARG A 85 0.60 -5.74 -12.71
N PHE A 86 0.14 -5.51 -11.49
CA PHE A 86 0.37 -6.46 -10.41
C PHE A 86 -0.47 -7.73 -10.60
N VAL A 87 0.24 -8.85 -10.77
CA VAL A 87 -0.34 -10.19 -10.87
C VAL A 87 -0.49 -10.73 -9.45
N LEU A 88 -1.71 -11.11 -9.08
CA LEU A 88 -1.99 -11.56 -7.73
C LEU A 88 -1.63 -13.04 -7.59
N PRO A 89 -1.12 -13.47 -6.42
CA PRO A 89 -0.84 -14.88 -6.19
C PRO A 89 -2.15 -15.67 -6.04
N PHE A 90 -2.10 -16.96 -6.40
CA PHE A 90 -3.19 -17.92 -6.20
C PHE A 90 -4.56 -17.47 -6.73
N GLN A 91 -4.61 -16.81 -7.90
CA GLN A 91 -5.85 -16.30 -8.50
C GLN A 91 -6.91 -17.40 -8.73
N ASP A 92 -6.49 -18.64 -8.92
CA ASP A 92 -7.39 -19.79 -9.08
C ASP A 92 -8.01 -20.28 -7.77
N LEU A 93 -7.46 -19.85 -6.61
CA LEU A 93 -7.86 -20.31 -5.29
C LEU A 93 -8.50 -19.20 -4.43
N ILE A 94 -8.13 -17.94 -4.67
CA ILE A 94 -8.55 -16.80 -3.86
C ILE A 94 -9.46 -15.89 -4.69
N GLU A 95 -10.69 -15.71 -4.23
CA GLU A 95 -11.59 -14.69 -4.77
C GLU A 95 -11.17 -13.30 -4.27
N TRP A 96 -10.27 -12.65 -5.02
CA TRP A 96 -9.61 -11.40 -4.61
C TRP A 96 -10.57 -10.24 -4.34
N SER A 97 -11.73 -10.18 -5.00
CA SER A 97 -12.77 -9.18 -4.74
C SER A 97 -13.36 -9.24 -3.32
N GLN A 98 -13.18 -10.36 -2.59
CA GLN A 98 -13.67 -10.52 -1.22
C GLN A 98 -12.65 -10.08 -0.18
N VAL A 99 -11.37 -9.98 -0.55
CA VAL A 99 -10.27 -9.81 0.40
C VAL A 99 -9.42 -8.56 0.17
N SER A 100 -9.57 -7.89 -0.98
CA SER A 100 -8.84 -6.67 -1.28
C SER A 100 -9.68 -5.69 -2.11
N ILE A 101 -9.21 -4.46 -2.18
CA ILE A 101 -9.71 -3.46 -3.11
C ILE A 101 -8.64 -3.24 -4.17
N ARG A 102 -9.04 -3.18 -5.45
CA ARG A 102 -8.14 -2.86 -6.56
C ARG A 102 -8.54 -1.52 -7.17
N TRP A 103 -7.58 -0.61 -7.27
CA TRP A 103 -7.74 0.70 -7.89
C TRP A 103 -6.82 0.82 -9.11
N PRO A 104 -7.33 1.26 -10.27
CA PRO A 104 -6.50 1.47 -11.47
C PRO A 104 -5.44 2.53 -11.22
N GLN A 105 -4.19 2.22 -11.55
CA GLN A 105 -3.08 3.15 -11.30
C GLN A 105 -3.13 4.36 -12.25
N ASN A 106 -3.67 4.20 -13.45
CA ASN A 106 -3.87 5.27 -14.41
C ASN A 106 -4.98 6.28 -14.01
N GLU A 107 -5.75 6.00 -12.96
CA GLU A 107 -6.80 6.87 -12.41
C GLU A 107 -6.33 7.64 -11.15
N VAL A 108 -5.03 7.58 -10.84
CA VAL A 108 -4.37 8.30 -9.72
C VAL A 108 -3.58 9.48 -10.25
#